data_AF-A0A7W0PTP5-F1
#
_entry.id   AF-A0A7W0PTP5-F1
#
_cell.length_a   1.000
_cell.length_b   1.000
_cell.length_c   1.000
_cell.angle_alpha   90.00
_cell.angle_beta   90.00
_cell.angle_gamma   90.00
#
_symmetry.space_group_name_H-M   'P 1'
#
loop_
_entity.id
_entity.type
_entity.pdbx_description
1 polymer ?
#
loop_
_entity_poly.entity_id
_entity_poly.type
_entity_poly.pdbx_seq_one_letter_code
_entity_poly.pdbx_strand_id
1 'polypeptide(L)'
;MRTRQTWIFIGAVAVAAIVAIVVVGLVRGGDESSTTQGEYETAVVNTRDRVDFALGRLSKAQSLEELLERMDEAAETIDDAAGDLDDLAAPTDLESPHERLVDQLGQLSADVKGTADQARVPGFEDILNGADGLNFESWDKVNAILAELRRQGVEVEPLARQSAT
;
A
#
# COMPACT_ATOMS: atom_id res chain seq x y z
N MET A 1 -23.17 53.36 18.97
CA MET A 1 -23.49 52.14 19.75
C MET A 1 -23.97 51.10 18.75
N ARG A 2 -23.58 49.83 18.72
CA ARG A 2 -22.52 49.01 19.33
C ARG A 2 -22.48 47.75 18.44
N THR A 3 -21.31 47.47 17.89
CA THR A 3 -20.65 46.19 17.60
C THR A 3 -21.36 44.83 17.84
N ARG A 4 -20.99 43.88 16.93
CA ARG A 4 -20.85 42.40 17.06
C ARG A 4 -22.17 41.61 16.99
N GLN A 5 -22.25 40.38 16.44
CA GLN A 5 -21.31 39.27 16.58
C GLN A 5 -21.64 38.13 15.58
N THR A 6 -20.60 37.58 14.96
CA THR A 6 -20.44 36.25 14.32
C THR A 6 -21.13 35.13 15.09
N TRP A 7 -21.54 34.01 14.45
CA TRP A 7 -21.30 32.60 14.86
C TRP A 7 -21.92 31.67 13.78
N ILE A 8 -21.09 31.16 12.85
CA ILE A 8 -21.44 30.01 12.00
C ILE A 8 -21.03 28.75 12.76
N PHE A 9 -21.97 27.81 12.88
CA PHE A 9 -21.81 26.53 13.54
C PHE A 9 -20.88 25.59 12.74
N ILE A 10 -19.82 25.16 13.41
CA ILE A 10 -19.37 23.76 13.62
C ILE A 10 -19.67 22.75 12.48
N GLY A 11 -18.59 22.10 12.00
CA GLY A 11 -18.58 20.63 11.95
C GLY A 11 -18.03 19.98 10.69
N ALA A 12 -16.78 19.53 10.75
CA ALA A 12 -16.25 18.31 10.11
C ALA A 12 -14.77 18.18 10.52
N VAL A 13 -14.51 17.75 11.76
CA VAL A 13 -13.94 16.42 12.07
C VAL A 13 -12.62 16.18 11.32
N ALA A 14 -11.53 16.62 11.95
CA ALA A 14 -10.20 16.10 11.65
C ALA A 14 -10.12 14.68 12.21
N VAL A 15 -10.12 13.66 11.34
CA VAL A 15 -9.68 12.31 11.72
C VAL A 15 -8.23 12.19 11.30
N ALA A 16 -7.33 12.66 12.16
CA ALA A 16 -5.93 12.26 12.13
C ALA A 16 -5.80 11.04 13.04
N ALA A 17 -5.98 9.85 12.49
CA ALA A 17 -5.61 8.61 13.15
C ALA A 17 -4.23 8.20 12.63
N ILE A 18 -3.17 8.72 13.26
CA ILE A 18 -1.84 8.15 13.12
C ILE A 18 -1.79 6.97 14.07
N VAL A 19 -1.95 5.76 13.54
CA VAL A 19 -1.65 4.53 14.26
C VAL A 19 -0.23 4.16 13.90
N ALA A 20 0.73 4.66 14.68
CA ALA A 20 2.10 4.15 14.66
C ALA A 20 2.19 3.00 15.67
N ILE A 21 2.04 1.77 15.19
CA ILE A 21 2.41 0.57 15.96
C ILE A 21 3.83 0.23 15.54
N VAL A 22 4.77 0.48 16.45
CA VAL A 22 6.16 0.03 16.31
C VAL A 22 6.17 -1.46 16.61
N VAL A 23 6.31 -2.30 15.58
CA VAL A 23 6.63 -3.72 15.77
C VAL A 23 8.12 -3.79 16.12
N VAL A 24 8.43 -3.87 17.40
CA VAL A 24 9.81 -4.12 17.86
C VAL A 24 10.13 -5.60 17.62
N GLY A 25 10.70 -5.90 16.45
CA GLY A 25 11.32 -7.18 16.14
C GLY A 25 12.63 -7.36 16.90
N LEU A 26 12.57 -7.83 18.15
CA LEU A 26 13.71 -8.27 18.93
C LEU A 26 13.56 -9.77 19.23
N VAL A 27 14.00 -10.64 18.31
CA VAL A 27 14.57 -11.94 18.71
C VAL A 27 15.72 -12.32 17.78
N ARG A 28 16.93 -12.01 18.24
CA ARG A 28 18.17 -12.58 17.75
C ARG A 28 18.41 -13.87 18.55
N GLY A 29 18.08 -15.02 17.96
CA GLY A 29 18.55 -16.33 18.44
C GLY A 29 17.47 -17.38 18.65
N GLY A 30 17.37 -18.31 17.68
CA GLY A 30 17.18 -19.75 17.91
C GLY A 30 15.94 -20.19 18.67
N ASP A 31 14.76 -20.03 18.07
CA ASP A 31 13.63 -20.98 18.12
C ASP A 31 12.64 -20.49 17.04
N GLU A 32 12.48 -21.23 15.94
CA GLU A 32 11.55 -20.90 14.85
C GLU A 32 10.11 -21.08 15.33
N SER A 33 9.64 -20.17 16.16
CA SER A 33 8.23 -20.08 16.53
C SER A 33 7.55 -19.24 15.46
N SER A 34 6.91 -19.90 14.48
CA SER A 34 6.06 -19.23 13.50
C SER A 34 5.09 -18.26 14.19
N THR A 35 4.86 -17.09 13.61
CA THR A 35 3.91 -16.10 14.13
C THR A 35 2.51 -16.72 14.26
N THR A 36 1.72 -16.31 15.25
CA THR A 36 0.35 -16.82 15.37
C THR A 36 -0.51 -16.37 14.18
N GLN A 37 -1.53 -17.16 13.81
CA GLN A 37 -2.39 -16.81 12.67
C GLN A 37 -3.01 -15.40 12.80
N GLY A 38 -3.40 -14.97 14.00
CA GLY A 38 -3.99 -13.64 14.22
C GLY A 38 -2.98 -12.49 14.08
N GLU A 39 -1.73 -12.71 14.51
CA GLU A 39 -0.65 -11.73 14.30
C GLU A 39 -0.27 -11.64 12.82
N TYR A 40 -0.20 -12.78 12.12
CA TYR A 40 0.03 -12.84 10.68
C TYR A 40 -1.08 -12.13 9.89
N GLU A 41 -2.35 -12.40 10.21
CA GLU A 41 -3.48 -11.71 9.60
C GLU A 41 -3.40 -10.20 9.80
N THR A 42 -3.09 -9.76 11.03
CA THR A 42 -2.92 -8.34 11.34
C THR A 42 -1.83 -7.70 10.48
N ALA A 43 -0.70 -8.39 10.29
CA ALA A 43 0.40 -7.92 9.45
C ALA A 43 -0.03 -7.82 7.97
N VAL A 44 -0.65 -8.87 7.42
CA VAL A 44 -1.13 -8.88 6.03
C VAL A 44 -2.15 -7.77 5.78
N VAL A 45 -3.11 -7.57 6.68
CA VAL A 45 -4.10 -6.50 6.58
C VAL A 45 -3.43 -5.12 6.65
N ASN A 46 -2.48 -4.93 7.58
CA ASN A 46 -1.74 -3.66 7.68
C ASN A 46 -0.94 -3.34 6.42
N THR A 47 -0.22 -4.33 5.88
CA THR A 47 0.51 -4.20 4.62
C THR A 47 -0.44 -3.84 3.48
N ARG A 48 -1.58 -4.55 3.36
CA ARG A 48 -2.62 -4.25 2.36
C ARG A 48 -3.12 -2.81 2.48
N ASP A 49 -3.49 -2.38 3.68
CA ASP A 49 -4.05 -1.05 3.92
C ASP A 49 -3.04 0.07 3.60
N ARG A 50 -1.75 -0.13 3.94
CA ARG A 50 -0.67 0.80 3.59
C ARG A 50 -0.49 0.94 2.08
N VAL A 51 -0.46 -0.19 1.38
CA VAL A 51 -0.34 -0.25 -0.09
C VAL A 51 -1.54 0.41 -0.76
N ASP A 52 -2.76 0.09 -0.30
CA ASP A 52 -4.00 0.67 -0.83
C ASP A 52 -4.05 2.19 -0.62
N PHE A 53 -3.68 2.65 0.57
CA PHE A 53 -3.58 4.07 0.87
C PHE A 53 -2.57 4.77 -0.03
N ALA A 54 -1.37 4.20 -0.22
CA ALA A 54 -0.32 4.75 -1.07
C ALA A 54 -0.82 4.92 -2.53
N LEU A 55 -1.38 3.85 -3.10
CA LEU A 55 -1.95 3.88 -4.46
C LEU A 55 -3.13 4.84 -4.58
N GLY A 56 -3.98 4.92 -3.56
CA GLY A 56 -5.12 5.84 -3.49
C GLY A 56 -4.73 7.32 -3.44
N ARG A 57 -3.48 7.66 -3.12
CA ARG A 57 -3.00 9.05 -3.20
C ARG A 57 -2.65 9.48 -4.62
N LEU A 58 -2.34 8.55 -5.53
CA LEU A 58 -1.97 8.87 -6.91
C LEU A 58 -3.09 9.65 -7.64
N SER A 59 -4.35 9.24 -7.45
CA SER A 59 -5.52 9.89 -8.04
C SER A 59 -5.78 11.33 -7.55
N LYS A 60 -5.07 11.77 -6.50
CA LYS A 60 -5.22 13.11 -5.91
C LYS A 60 -4.23 14.12 -6.49
N ALA A 61 -3.26 13.68 -7.30
CA ALA A 61 -2.30 14.57 -7.95
C ALA A 61 -3.01 15.59 -8.84
N GLN A 62 -2.60 16.86 -8.78
CA GLN A 62 -3.17 17.96 -9.57
C GLN A 62 -2.28 18.34 -10.77
N SER A 63 -1.09 17.73 -10.87
CA SER A 63 -0.18 17.92 -11.99
C SER A 63 0.66 16.67 -12.22
N LEU A 64 1.30 16.59 -13.39
CA LEU A 64 2.22 15.51 -13.73
C LEU A 64 3.38 15.42 -12.72
N GLU A 65 3.99 16.55 -12.35
CA GLU A 65 5.08 16.58 -11.36
C GLU A 65 4.64 16.01 -10.01
N GLU A 66 3.47 16.43 -9.53
CA GLU A 66 2.87 15.92 -8.29
C GLU A 66 2.49 14.43 -8.36
N LEU A 67 2.14 13.93 -9.55
CA LEU A 67 1.82 12.53 -9.77
C LEU A 67 3.11 11.70 -9.67
N LEU A 68 4.16 12.12 -10.36
CA LEU A 68 5.45 11.44 -10.37
C LEU A 68 6.08 11.39 -8.96
N GLU A 69 6.01 12.49 -8.21
CA GLU A 69 6.46 12.53 -6.81
C GLU A 69 5.68 11.54 -5.94
N ARG A 70 4.35 11.48 -6.09
CA ARG A 70 3.53 10.51 -5.35
C ARG A 70 3.77 9.07 -5.78
N MET A 71 4.12 8.82 -7.03
CA MET A 71 4.50 7.49 -7.49
C MET A 71 5.79 7.03 -6.83
N ASP A 72 6.79 7.91 -6.69
CA ASP A 72 8.01 7.59 -5.94
C ASP A 72 7.69 7.26 -4.46
N GLU A 73 6.89 8.11 -3.80
CA GLU A 73 6.47 7.86 -2.41
C GLU A 73 5.67 6.57 -2.27
N ALA A 74 4.81 6.26 -3.26
CA ALA A 74 4.01 5.04 -3.25
C ALA A 74 4.89 3.81 -3.42
N ALA A 75 5.85 3.84 -4.35
CA ALA A 75 6.80 2.77 -4.54
C ALA A 75 7.62 2.51 -3.26
N GLU A 76 8.14 3.55 -2.62
CA GLU A 76 8.85 3.43 -1.34
C GLU A 76 7.95 2.82 -0.25
N THR A 77 6.71 3.32 -0.11
CA THR A 77 5.76 2.80 0.88
C THR A 77 5.44 1.31 0.66
N ILE A 78 5.32 0.90 -0.61
CA ILE A 78 5.03 -0.50 -0.98
C ILE A 78 6.24 -1.39 -0.70
N ASP A 79 7.46 -0.92 -1.00
CA ASP A 79 8.71 -1.64 -0.73
C ASP A 79 8.91 -1.84 0.78
N ASP A 80 8.74 -0.78 1.56
CA ASP A 80 8.81 -0.83 3.03
C ASP A 80 7.75 -1.79 3.60
N ALA A 81 6.52 -1.75 3.09
CA ALA A 81 5.46 -2.63 3.56
C ALA A 81 5.68 -4.10 3.17
N ALA A 82 6.39 -4.36 2.06
CA ALA A 82 6.82 -5.69 1.67
C ALA A 82 7.96 -6.19 2.58
N GLY A 83 8.95 -5.33 2.87
CA GLY A 83 10.06 -5.66 3.78
C GLY A 83 9.59 -5.91 5.22
N ASP A 84 8.70 -5.06 5.75
CA ASP A 84 8.10 -5.27 7.07
C ASP A 84 7.31 -6.60 7.15
N LEU A 85 6.71 -7.02 6.02
CA LEU A 85 6.03 -8.30 5.92
C LEU A 85 7.03 -9.45 5.83
N ASP A 86 8.10 -9.35 5.04
CA ASP A 86 9.17 -10.35 4.87
C ASP A 86 9.92 -10.65 6.18
N ASP A 87 10.07 -9.65 7.05
CA ASP A 87 10.67 -9.80 8.38
C ASP A 87 9.81 -10.68 9.33
N LEU A 88 8.58 -11.03 8.94
CA LEU A 88 7.66 -11.84 9.73
C LEU A 88 7.64 -13.31 9.29
N ALA A 89 7.84 -14.23 10.24
CA ALA A 89 7.69 -15.66 9.97
C ALA A 89 6.20 -16.05 9.83
N ALA A 90 5.76 -16.38 8.61
CA ALA A 90 4.41 -16.89 8.36
C ALA A 90 4.14 -18.23 9.07
N PRO A 91 2.88 -18.54 9.41
CA PRO A 91 2.47 -19.90 9.74
C PRO A 91 2.86 -20.87 8.63
N THR A 92 3.26 -22.10 8.96
CA THR A 92 3.78 -23.09 7.98
C THR A 92 2.86 -23.30 6.77
N ASP A 93 1.54 -23.36 6.99
CA ASP A 93 0.57 -23.56 5.91
C ASP A 93 0.44 -22.33 4.99
N LEU A 94 0.97 -21.17 5.39
CA LEU A 94 0.90 -19.89 4.70
C LEU A 94 2.26 -19.37 4.21
N GLU A 95 3.36 -20.10 4.40
CA GLU A 95 4.71 -19.70 3.95
C GLU A 95 4.75 -19.43 2.44
N SER A 96 4.22 -20.35 1.62
CA SER A 96 4.25 -20.18 0.16
C SER A 96 3.41 -19.01 -0.37
N PRO A 97 2.15 -18.78 0.06
CA PRO A 97 1.44 -17.55 -0.32
C PRO A 97 2.05 -16.29 0.29
N HIS A 98 2.71 -16.36 1.45
CA HIS A 98 3.42 -15.25 2.05
C HIS A 98 4.61 -14.78 1.19
N GLU A 99 5.54 -15.67 0.86
CA GLU A 99 6.71 -15.36 0.03
C GLU A 99 6.26 -14.76 -1.32
N ARG A 100 5.25 -15.35 -1.94
CA ARG A 100 4.68 -14.82 -3.19
C ARG A 100 4.07 -13.43 -3.01
N LEU A 101 3.43 -13.15 -1.86
CA LEU A 101 2.87 -11.83 -1.59
C LEU A 101 3.98 -10.78 -1.47
N VAL A 102 5.03 -11.08 -0.69
CA VAL A 102 6.22 -10.22 -0.55
C VAL A 102 6.85 -9.95 -1.92
N ASP A 103 7.11 -10.99 -2.70
CA ASP A 103 7.70 -10.87 -4.04
C ASP A 103 6.86 -9.98 -4.97
N GLN A 104 5.53 -10.17 -4.98
CA GLN A 104 4.65 -9.39 -5.85
C GLN A 104 4.45 -7.95 -5.38
N LEU A 105 4.53 -7.68 -4.09
CA LEU A 105 4.57 -6.32 -3.56
C LEU A 105 5.87 -5.61 -3.97
N GLY A 106 7.02 -6.29 -3.87
CA GLY A 106 8.30 -5.78 -4.38
C GLY A 106 8.24 -5.47 -5.88
N GLN A 107 7.66 -6.37 -6.67
CA GLN A 107 7.45 -6.12 -8.11
C GLN A 107 6.51 -4.93 -8.35
N LEU A 108 5.44 -4.79 -7.57
CA LEU A 108 4.53 -3.65 -7.69
C LEU A 108 5.22 -2.32 -7.37
N SER A 109 6.06 -2.28 -6.34
CA SER A 109 6.92 -1.12 -6.06
C SER A 109 7.80 -0.77 -7.26
N ALA A 110 8.50 -1.78 -7.81
CA ALA A 110 9.37 -1.61 -8.96
C ALA A 110 8.62 -1.12 -10.21
N ASP A 111 7.41 -1.64 -10.46
CA ASP A 111 6.57 -1.24 -11.58
C ASP A 111 6.11 0.21 -11.46
N VAL A 112 5.66 0.63 -10.26
CA VAL A 112 5.25 2.01 -9.98
C VAL A 112 6.43 2.97 -10.18
N LYS A 113 7.59 2.66 -9.60
CA LYS A 113 8.81 3.48 -9.73
C LYS A 113 9.30 3.54 -11.18
N GLY A 114 9.37 2.39 -11.85
CA GLY A 114 9.81 2.30 -13.24
C GLY A 114 8.91 3.12 -14.18
N THR A 115 7.60 3.13 -13.91
CA THR A 115 6.65 3.95 -14.68
C THR A 115 6.87 5.45 -14.45
N ALA A 116 7.12 5.87 -13.21
CA ALA A 116 7.45 7.27 -12.90
C ALA A 116 8.75 7.70 -13.58
N ASP A 117 9.80 6.87 -13.49
CA ASP A 117 11.09 7.12 -14.12
C ASP A 117 10.99 7.22 -15.65
N GLN A 118 10.17 6.36 -16.26
CA GLN A 118 9.92 6.42 -17.70
C GLN A 118 9.16 7.69 -18.10
N ALA A 119 8.13 8.09 -17.35
CA ALA A 119 7.34 9.28 -17.64
C ALA A 119 8.12 10.60 -17.48
N ARG A 120 9.25 10.59 -16.75
CA ARG A 120 10.20 11.72 -16.68
C ARG A 120 11.03 11.91 -17.95
N VAL A 121 11.12 10.88 -18.80
CA VAL A 121 11.88 10.97 -20.05
C VAL A 121 11.09 11.83 -21.05
N PRO A 122 11.68 12.90 -21.61
CA PRO A 122 11.00 13.74 -22.59
C PRO A 122 10.45 12.93 -23.77
N GLY A 123 9.17 13.10 -24.08
CA GLY A 123 8.45 12.36 -25.13
C GLY A 123 7.75 11.07 -24.68
N PHE A 124 7.77 10.75 -23.39
CA PHE A 124 7.05 9.61 -22.78
C PHE A 124 5.99 10.04 -21.77
N GLU A 125 5.66 11.32 -21.69
CA GLU A 125 4.70 11.88 -20.72
C GLU A 125 3.30 11.26 -20.89
N ASP A 126 2.95 10.87 -22.11
CA ASP A 126 1.65 10.27 -22.45
C ASP A 126 1.46 8.85 -21.93
N ILE A 127 2.50 8.18 -21.39
CA ILE A 127 2.37 6.85 -20.80
C ILE A 127 1.37 6.84 -19.62
N LEU A 128 1.24 7.98 -18.94
CA LEU A 128 0.30 8.19 -17.83
C LEU A 128 -1.08 8.66 -18.29
N ASN A 129 -1.22 9.13 -19.54
CA ASN A 129 -2.46 9.66 -20.12
C ASN A 129 -3.29 8.58 -20.86
N GLY A 130 -2.75 7.37 -21.03
CA GLY A 130 -3.43 6.25 -21.68
C GLY A 130 -4.51 5.60 -20.81
N ALA A 131 -5.46 4.91 -21.44
CA ALA A 131 -6.53 4.17 -20.75
C ALA A 131 -6.03 3.08 -19.78
N ASP A 132 -4.75 2.71 -19.87
CA ASP A 132 -4.04 1.73 -19.04
C ASP A 132 -3.10 2.38 -18.00
N GLY A 133 -3.10 3.71 -17.85
CA GLY A 133 -2.01 4.52 -17.28
C GLY A 133 -1.50 4.21 -15.87
N LEU A 134 -2.09 3.27 -15.12
CA LEU A 134 -1.57 2.71 -13.86
C LEU A 134 -2.05 1.25 -13.68
N ASN A 135 -2.06 0.48 -14.77
CA ASN A 135 -2.50 -0.91 -14.76
C ASN A 135 -1.30 -1.86 -14.70
N PHE A 136 -0.93 -2.26 -13.47
CA PHE A 136 0.23 -3.12 -13.22
C PHE A 136 -0.17 -4.59 -13.14
N GLU A 137 0.52 -5.47 -13.86
CA GLU A 137 0.29 -6.92 -13.77
C GLU A 137 0.55 -7.44 -12.35
N SER A 138 1.53 -6.84 -11.65
CA SER A 138 1.82 -7.10 -10.24
C SER A 138 0.64 -6.78 -9.31
N TRP A 139 -0.16 -5.74 -9.59
CA TRP A 139 -1.38 -5.45 -8.83
C TRP A 139 -2.41 -6.58 -8.93
N ASP A 140 -2.61 -7.14 -10.14
CA ASP A 140 -3.52 -8.26 -10.35
C ASP A 140 -3.01 -9.52 -9.63
N LYS A 141 -1.68 -9.76 -9.65
CA LYS A 141 -1.05 -10.88 -8.94
C LYS A 141 -1.15 -10.75 -7.42
N VAL A 142 -0.92 -9.56 -6.86
CA VAL A 142 -1.13 -9.29 -5.43
C VAL A 142 -2.57 -9.63 -5.04
N ASN A 143 -3.56 -9.16 -5.80
CA ASN A 143 -4.98 -9.47 -5.51
C ASN A 143 -5.31 -10.96 -5.62
N ALA A 144 -4.70 -11.68 -6.56
CA ALA A 144 -4.88 -13.13 -6.65
C ALA A 144 -4.37 -13.85 -5.40
N ILE A 145 -3.24 -13.40 -4.84
CA ILE A 145 -2.64 -13.95 -3.62
C ILE A 145 -3.46 -13.57 -2.38
N LEU A 146 -3.91 -12.32 -2.24
CA LEU A 146 -4.81 -11.91 -1.16
C LEU A 146 -6.11 -12.73 -1.16
N ALA A 147 -6.66 -13.00 -2.35
CA ALA A 147 -7.82 -13.88 -2.48
C ALA A 147 -7.51 -15.34 -2.09
N GLU A 148 -6.29 -15.81 -2.31
CA GLU A 148 -5.82 -17.12 -1.87
C GLU A 148 -5.67 -17.20 -0.35
N LEU A 149 -5.04 -16.20 0.27
CA LEU A 149 -4.91 -16.09 1.73
C LEU A 149 -6.27 -16.06 2.41
N ARG A 150 -7.24 -15.34 1.84
CA ARG A 150 -8.62 -15.34 2.34
C ARG A 150 -9.30 -16.70 2.27
N ARG A 151 -9.06 -17.49 1.22
CA ARG A 151 -9.56 -18.88 1.17
C ARG A 151 -8.93 -19.78 2.24
N GLN A 152 -7.77 -19.41 2.76
CA GLN A 152 -7.04 -20.11 3.81
C GLN A 152 -7.33 -19.54 5.22
N GLY A 153 -8.30 -18.62 5.34
CA GLY A 153 -8.77 -18.10 6.62
C GLY A 153 -8.01 -16.89 7.15
N VAL A 154 -7.33 -16.13 6.27
CA VAL A 154 -6.82 -14.79 6.58
C VAL A 154 -7.85 -13.75 6.14
N GLU A 155 -8.46 -13.03 7.06
CA GLU A 155 -9.53 -12.06 6.77
C GLU A 155 -8.98 -10.76 6.14
N VAL A 156 -8.52 -10.85 4.88
CA VAL A 156 -7.99 -9.72 4.10
C VAL A 156 -8.84 -9.42 2.87
N GLU A 157 -9.04 -8.14 2.61
CA GLU A 157 -9.73 -7.62 1.42
C GLU A 157 -8.76 -7.40 0.25
N PRO A 158 -9.26 -7.34 -1.01
CA PRO A 158 -8.44 -6.95 -2.15
C PRO A 158 -7.97 -5.49 -2.04
N LEU A 159 -6.92 -5.15 -2.80
CA LEU A 159 -6.56 -3.76 -3.10
C LEU A 159 -7.66 -3.14 -3.97
N ALA A 160 -7.92 -1.84 -3.79
CA ALA A 160 -8.87 -1.10 -4.61
C ALA A 160 -8.24 -0.72 -5.96
N ARG A 161 -9.07 -0.68 -7.01
CA ARG A 161 -8.69 -0.02 -8.26
C ARG A 161 -8.97 1.47 -8.14
N GLN A 162 -7.94 2.28 -8.34
CA GLN A 162 -8.04 3.73 -8.33
C GLN A 162 -8.12 4.20 -9.79
N SER A 163 -9.32 4.55 -10.26
CA SER A 163 -9.48 5.20 -11.55
C SER A 163 -9.12 6.68 -11.41
N ALA A 164 -8.14 7.16 -12.19
CA ALA A 164 -7.98 8.60 -12.41
C ALA A 164 -9.21 9.09 -13.19
N THR A 165 -10.04 9.94 -12.58
CA THR A 165 -11.20 10.59 -13.23
C THR A 165 -10.84 11.98 -13.72
#